data_AF-A0A1I0FXZ1-F1
#
_entry.id   AF-A0A1I0FXZ1-F1
#
_cell.length_a   1.000
_cell.length_b   1.000
_cell.length_c   1.000
_cell.angle_alpha   90.00
_cell.angle_beta   90.00
_cell.angle_gamma   90.00
#
_symmetry.space_group_name_H-M   'P 1'
#
loop_
_entity.id
_entity.type
_entity.pdbx_description
1 polymer ?
#
loop_
_entity_poly.entity_id
_entity_poly.type
_entity_poly.pdbx_seq_one_letter_code
_entity_poly.pdbx_strand_id
1 'polypeptide(L)'
;MRKKHEKTLRAAVFAALALSLAAAAGCAKKTPDAPTADASEQTMFEGQATVPAGFRMANDLSADDCAKNLGYLPLVSESTGVIAVCNPDGTEVREAEGLTNAGMATFFREHFYYVTMDAAGRSVCCAYDPSTLEKTEVFHADRFPIVRAEKDGYVYYALCGEAADEKAVRFYRAAANGTDNADGFPVEIGFAAQGAGMAEMKQDLTEFVIDGNLCRYYTAKDGGIYAAAAKLTAEGARAPELSETPVETSVMNAVGKMSAEIGEARAADPIAYQEQLNQAIKEQAAEGETDSGSSSSANPDAALLQYYIETIEFSGDGDAAKSMTETMRNVQREIIAEAKEQGEEMAKMPVSFSHPAVITWRFSGTRGVSLNREKILCVEGDRYEWNAEMVSRRKRYFTFDRENGKLLSLADITGTPVEQIQQMVGEAFRKKAEQSNFAYESPEALEHSVADSIGLDSPFFLTDQGIGFFFEPGRIAAESEGFPEVVIPYDNFEMKYEIK
;
A
#
# COMPACT_ATOMS: atom_id res chain seq x y z
N MET A 1 -12.36 35.44 -15.78
CA MET A 1 -13.22 34.28 -16.15
C MET A 1 -12.93 32.99 -15.37
N ARG A 2 -11.70 32.73 -14.85
CA ARG A 2 -11.39 31.52 -14.05
C ARG A 2 -12.16 31.35 -12.73
N LYS A 3 -12.39 32.41 -11.95
CA LYS A 3 -13.11 32.33 -10.65
C LYS A 3 -14.60 31.97 -10.75
N LYS A 4 -15.21 32.04 -11.93
CA LYS A 4 -16.63 31.72 -12.15
C LYS A 4 -16.84 30.25 -12.56
N HIS A 5 -15.78 29.50 -12.89
CA HIS A 5 -15.86 28.05 -13.17
C HIS A 5 -15.58 27.19 -11.94
N GLU A 6 -14.72 27.62 -11.01
CA GLU A 6 -14.47 26.90 -9.75
C GLU A 6 -15.70 26.84 -8.83
N LYS A 7 -16.52 27.90 -8.81
CA LYS A 7 -17.76 27.92 -8.02
C LYS A 7 -18.84 26.99 -8.59
N THR A 8 -18.91 26.83 -9.91
CA THR A 8 -19.87 25.93 -10.55
C THR A 8 -19.47 24.47 -10.43
N LEU A 9 -18.16 24.18 -10.41
CA LEU A 9 -17.64 22.82 -10.19
C LEU A 9 -17.86 22.36 -8.74
N ARG A 10 -17.62 23.23 -7.74
CA ARG A 10 -17.92 22.91 -6.33
C ARG A 10 -19.42 22.74 -6.07
N ALA A 11 -20.28 23.52 -6.72
CA ALA A 11 -21.73 23.35 -6.61
C ALA A 11 -22.22 22.05 -7.27
N ALA A 12 -21.61 21.62 -8.39
CA ALA A 12 -21.94 20.35 -9.05
C ALA A 12 -21.47 19.13 -8.24
N VAL A 13 -20.31 19.21 -7.58
CA VAL A 13 -19.79 18.14 -6.70
C VAL A 13 -20.65 18.01 -5.43
N PHE A 14 -21.09 19.11 -4.82
CA PHE A 14 -22.01 19.06 -3.67
C PHE A 14 -23.42 18.58 -4.05
N ALA A 15 -23.91 18.90 -5.25
CA ALA A 15 -25.19 18.39 -5.75
C ALA A 15 -25.13 16.87 -6.04
N ALA A 16 -24.01 16.36 -6.57
CA ALA A 16 -23.82 14.92 -6.77
C ALA A 16 -23.71 14.14 -5.46
N LEU A 17 -23.07 14.72 -4.42
CA LEU A 17 -23.02 14.12 -3.08
C LEU A 17 -24.38 14.12 -2.37
N ALA A 18 -25.22 15.13 -2.60
CA ALA A 18 -26.56 15.20 -2.03
C ALA A 18 -27.55 14.25 -2.73
N LEU A 19 -27.39 14.02 -4.05
CA LEU A 19 -28.21 13.06 -4.79
C LEU A 19 -27.89 11.59 -4.49
N SER A 20 -26.63 11.26 -4.17
CA SER A 20 -26.27 9.90 -3.72
C SER A 20 -26.80 9.57 -2.31
N LEU A 21 -26.85 10.55 -1.42
CA LEU A 21 -27.50 10.43 -0.11
C LEU A 21 -29.04 10.36 -0.20
N ALA A 22 -29.66 11.04 -1.18
CA ALA A 22 -31.11 10.97 -1.38
C ALA A 22 -31.57 9.68 -2.08
N ALA A 23 -30.74 9.09 -2.95
CA ALA A 23 -31.03 7.80 -3.59
C ALA A 23 -30.98 6.63 -2.58
N ALA A 24 -30.23 6.76 -1.48
CA ALA A 24 -30.20 5.80 -0.38
C ALA A 24 -31.46 5.83 0.51
N ALA A 25 -32.29 6.88 0.43
CA ALA A 25 -33.52 7.01 1.21
C ALA A 25 -34.80 6.60 0.43
N GLY A 26 -34.65 6.21 -0.84
CA GLY A 26 -35.74 6.19 -1.81
C GLY A 26 -36.09 4.84 -2.41
N CYS A 27 -36.00 3.71 -1.68
CA CYS A 27 -36.59 2.46 -2.16
C CYS A 27 -37.15 1.56 -1.05
N ALA A 28 -38.47 1.33 -1.16
CA ALA A 28 -39.28 0.26 -0.57
C ALA A 28 -39.65 0.32 0.93
N LYS A 29 -40.79 0.99 1.17
CA LYS A 29 -41.78 0.65 2.20
C LYS A 29 -42.13 -0.85 2.16
N LYS A 30 -41.83 -1.56 3.24
CA LYS A 30 -42.72 -2.53 3.89
C LYS A 30 -42.26 -2.65 5.35
N THR A 31 -43.09 -2.18 6.26
CA THR A 31 -42.94 -2.27 7.71
C THR A 31 -42.72 -3.73 8.12
N PRO A 32 -41.58 -4.09 8.72
CA PRO A 32 -41.49 -5.22 9.63
C PRO A 32 -41.91 -4.73 11.02
N ASP A 33 -42.53 -5.63 11.78
CA ASP A 33 -43.06 -5.34 13.12
C ASP A 33 -42.06 -4.66 14.04
N ALA A 34 -42.59 -3.77 14.89
CA ALA A 34 -41.82 -2.92 15.80
C ALA A 34 -40.81 -3.74 16.62
N PRO A 35 -39.51 -3.39 16.62
CA PRO A 35 -38.60 -3.90 17.63
C PRO A 35 -39.04 -3.32 18.97
N THR A 36 -39.32 -4.22 19.92
CA THR A 36 -39.59 -3.90 21.31
C THR A 36 -38.51 -2.98 21.85
N ALA A 37 -38.95 -1.87 22.42
CA ALA A 37 -38.10 -0.89 23.08
C ALA A 37 -37.27 -1.58 24.17
N ASP A 38 -35.97 -1.64 23.93
CA ASP A 38 -34.97 -1.57 24.99
C ASP A 38 -33.81 -0.69 24.47
N ALA A 39 -34.15 0.58 24.21
CA ALA A 39 -33.17 1.63 24.19
C ALA A 39 -32.80 1.88 25.65
N SER A 40 -31.74 1.22 26.12
CA SER A 40 -31.13 1.58 27.40
C SER A 40 -30.79 3.08 27.34
N GLU A 41 -31.29 3.84 28.30
CA GLU A 41 -30.98 5.26 28.48
C GLU A 41 -29.46 5.42 28.61
N GLN A 42 -28.81 5.86 27.52
CA GLN A 42 -27.38 6.12 27.49
C GLN A 42 -27.12 7.52 28.05
N THR A 43 -26.68 7.58 29.30
CA THR A 43 -26.19 8.82 29.91
C THR A 43 -24.90 9.26 29.20
N MET A 44 -25.00 10.31 28.39
CA MET A 44 -23.82 10.99 27.84
C MET A 44 -23.19 11.88 28.92
N PHE A 45 -21.86 11.97 28.97
CA PHE A 45 -21.17 12.92 29.84
C PHE A 45 -21.51 14.36 29.40
N GLU A 46 -22.11 15.15 30.30
CA GLU A 46 -22.55 16.54 30.03
C GLU A 46 -21.56 17.60 30.57
N GLY A 47 -20.40 17.19 31.11
CA GLY A 47 -19.37 18.08 31.66
C GLY A 47 -18.23 18.40 30.67
N GLN A 48 -17.31 19.29 31.08
CA GLN A 48 -16.06 19.54 30.36
C GLN A 48 -14.99 18.54 30.84
N ALA A 49 -14.36 17.82 29.91
CA ALA A 49 -13.32 16.88 30.25
C ALA A 49 -12.05 17.59 30.72
N THR A 50 -11.35 17.01 31.69
CA THR A 50 -10.14 17.61 32.27
C THR A 50 -8.96 16.64 32.17
N VAL A 51 -7.93 17.04 31.43
CA VAL A 51 -6.67 16.27 31.35
C VAL A 51 -5.84 16.57 32.62
N PRO A 52 -5.44 15.54 33.40
CA PRO A 52 -4.62 15.73 34.60
C PRO A 52 -3.24 16.32 34.27
N ALA A 53 -2.69 17.12 35.19
CA ALA A 53 -1.35 17.67 35.04
C ALA A 53 -0.28 16.56 34.96
N GLY A 54 0.69 16.71 34.05
CA GLY A 54 1.73 15.71 33.81
C GLY A 54 1.34 14.57 32.86
N PHE A 55 0.14 14.66 32.26
CA PHE A 55 -0.35 13.72 31.27
C PHE A 55 -0.77 14.45 29.99
N ARG A 56 -0.64 13.75 28.87
CA ARG A 56 -1.19 14.15 27.57
C ARG A 56 -2.14 13.07 27.05
N MET A 57 -2.99 13.41 26.08
CA MET A 57 -3.87 12.42 25.44
C MET A 57 -3.05 11.34 24.71
N ALA A 58 -3.48 10.09 24.82
CA ALA A 58 -2.96 8.94 24.08
C ALA A 58 -3.72 8.68 22.76
N ASN A 59 -4.76 9.47 22.49
CA ASN A 59 -5.65 9.33 21.34
C ASN A 59 -5.66 10.64 20.55
N ASP A 60 -5.91 10.56 19.24
CA ASP A 60 -6.03 11.72 18.35
C ASP A 60 -7.33 12.51 18.57
N LEU A 61 -8.33 11.90 19.21
CA LEU A 61 -9.55 12.57 19.63
C LEU A 61 -9.30 13.56 20.78
N SER A 62 -10.12 14.61 20.82
CA SER A 62 -10.10 15.56 21.94
C SER A 62 -10.50 14.88 23.26
N ALA A 63 -10.14 15.48 24.40
CA ALA A 63 -10.54 14.96 25.71
C ALA A 63 -12.07 14.89 25.86
N ASP A 64 -12.80 15.90 25.35
CA ASP A 64 -14.26 15.93 25.38
C ASP A 64 -14.86 14.82 24.49
N ASP A 65 -14.28 14.57 23.31
CA ASP A 65 -14.73 13.49 22.43
C ASP A 65 -14.44 12.10 23.04
N CYS A 66 -13.30 11.93 23.72
CA CYS A 66 -12.99 10.70 24.45
C CYS A 66 -13.96 10.49 25.61
N ALA A 67 -14.21 11.52 26.42
CA ALA A 67 -15.18 11.46 27.51
C ALA A 67 -16.58 11.07 27.01
N LYS A 68 -16.99 11.61 25.86
CA LYS A 68 -18.29 11.33 25.26
C LYS A 68 -18.37 9.93 24.63
N ASN A 69 -17.34 9.51 23.90
CA ASN A 69 -17.40 8.30 23.08
C ASN A 69 -16.90 7.05 23.82
N LEU A 70 -15.92 7.22 24.71
CA LEU A 70 -15.28 6.14 25.46
C LEU A 70 -15.75 6.09 26.92
N GLY A 71 -16.15 7.23 27.50
CA GLY A 71 -16.50 7.32 28.92
C GLY A 71 -15.30 7.47 29.86
N TYR A 72 -14.09 7.53 29.34
CA TYR A 72 -12.83 7.75 30.07
C TYR A 72 -11.83 8.51 29.19
N LEU A 73 -10.74 8.99 29.79
CA LEU A 73 -9.65 9.64 29.07
C LEU A 73 -8.45 8.70 28.92
N PRO A 74 -8.04 8.35 27.69
CA PRO A 74 -6.79 7.65 27.45
C PRO A 74 -5.62 8.64 27.46
N LEU A 75 -4.60 8.34 28.26
CA LEU A 75 -3.51 9.25 28.61
C LEU A 75 -2.14 8.59 28.40
N VAL A 76 -1.12 9.44 28.26
CA VAL A 76 0.30 9.08 28.36
C VAL A 76 0.95 9.96 29.41
N SER A 77 1.63 9.36 30.37
CA SER A 77 2.47 10.10 31.33
C SER A 77 3.61 10.80 30.59
N GLU A 78 3.75 12.11 30.76
CA GLU A 78 4.80 12.89 30.10
C GLU A 78 6.20 12.53 30.64
N SER A 79 6.27 12.02 31.87
CA SER A 79 7.52 11.68 32.54
C SER A 79 8.02 10.27 32.25
N THR A 80 7.12 9.30 32.12
CA THR A 80 7.47 7.88 31.96
C THR A 80 7.11 7.31 30.59
N GLY A 81 6.24 7.99 29.83
CA GLY A 81 5.68 7.48 28.59
C GLY A 81 4.64 6.38 28.78
N VAL A 82 4.30 6.02 30.03
CA VAL A 82 3.36 4.94 30.35
C VAL A 82 1.93 5.36 29.98
N ILE A 83 1.18 4.43 29.41
CA ILE A 83 -0.24 4.58 29.12
C ILE A 83 -1.01 4.58 30.43
N ALA A 84 -1.93 5.52 30.56
CA ALA A 84 -2.81 5.64 31.70
C ALA A 84 -4.25 5.87 31.22
N VAL A 85 -5.19 5.64 32.12
CA VAL A 85 -6.60 5.96 31.91
C VAL A 85 -7.11 6.71 33.13
N CYS A 86 -8.05 7.63 32.94
CA CYS A 86 -8.70 8.31 34.06
C CYS A 86 -10.17 8.60 33.76
N ASN A 87 -10.91 9.01 34.78
CA ASN A 87 -12.29 9.44 34.61
C ASN A 87 -12.35 10.74 33.78
N PRO A 88 -13.47 11.03 33.09
CA PRO A 88 -13.64 12.25 32.29
C PRO A 88 -13.32 13.56 33.01
N ASP A 89 -13.52 13.63 34.33
CA ASP A 89 -13.23 14.79 35.16
C ASP A 89 -11.75 14.91 35.59
N GLY A 90 -10.89 14.01 35.10
CA GLY A 90 -9.46 13.96 35.42
C GLY A 90 -9.13 13.26 36.74
N THR A 91 -10.11 12.64 37.40
CA THR A 91 -9.89 11.90 38.65
C THR A 91 -9.51 10.43 38.40
N GLU A 92 -9.00 9.76 39.42
CA GLU A 92 -8.66 8.33 39.39
C GLU A 92 -7.73 7.94 38.24
N VAL A 93 -6.60 8.63 38.12
CA VAL A 93 -5.56 8.25 37.16
C VAL A 93 -5.00 6.88 37.53
N ARG A 94 -5.07 5.95 36.59
CA ARG A 94 -4.57 4.57 36.70
C ARG A 94 -3.56 4.35 35.58
N GLU A 95 -2.31 4.04 35.95
CA GLU A 95 -1.25 3.74 34.98
C GLU A 95 -1.22 2.23 34.68
N ALA A 96 -1.21 1.88 33.39
CA ALA A 96 -1.05 0.51 32.93
C ALA A 96 0.44 0.16 32.88
N GLU A 97 0.97 -0.33 34.01
CA GLU A 97 2.40 -0.61 34.18
C GLU A 97 2.99 -1.43 33.02
N GLY A 98 4.12 -0.94 32.48
CA GLY A 98 4.85 -1.58 31.38
C GLY A 98 4.32 -1.29 29.98
N LEU A 99 3.19 -0.60 29.82
CA LEU A 99 2.67 -0.20 28.50
C LEU A 99 3.16 1.22 28.16
N THR A 100 4.16 1.35 27.30
CA THR A 100 4.82 2.65 27.03
C THR A 100 4.67 3.17 25.59
N ASN A 101 4.13 2.36 24.67
CA ASN A 101 3.94 2.75 23.28
C ASN A 101 2.46 2.93 22.96
N ALA A 102 1.95 4.16 23.08
CA ALA A 102 0.57 4.51 22.77
C ALA A 102 0.15 4.15 21.33
N GLY A 103 1.10 4.08 20.37
CA GLY A 103 0.81 3.68 19.00
C GLY A 103 0.39 2.21 18.85
N MET A 104 0.60 1.39 19.89
CA MET A 104 0.18 -0.02 19.95
C MET A 104 -1.16 -0.21 20.69
N ALA A 105 -1.76 0.88 21.17
CA ALA A 105 -3.01 0.88 21.90
C ALA A 105 -4.17 1.33 21.01
N THR A 106 -5.31 0.64 21.11
CA THR A 106 -6.56 1.06 20.47
C THR A 106 -7.66 1.14 21.52
N PHE A 107 -8.29 2.30 21.65
CA PHE A 107 -9.21 2.60 22.75
C PHE A 107 -10.67 2.52 22.28
N PHE A 108 -11.47 1.69 22.94
CA PHE A 108 -12.92 1.61 22.80
C PHE A 108 -13.59 1.83 24.14
N ARG A 109 -14.93 1.84 24.15
CA ARG A 109 -15.73 2.16 25.33
C ARG A 109 -15.61 1.11 26.42
N GLU A 110 -15.71 -0.17 26.06
CA GLU A 110 -15.73 -1.27 27.04
C GLU A 110 -14.30 -1.69 27.38
N HIS A 111 -13.42 -1.76 26.38
CA HIS A 111 -12.01 -2.09 26.59
C HIS A 111 -11.07 -1.16 25.82
N PHE A 112 -9.80 -1.12 26.24
CA PHE A 112 -8.72 -0.78 25.33
C PHE A 112 -7.86 -2.00 25.04
N TYR A 113 -7.36 -2.09 23.82
CA TYR A 113 -6.55 -3.21 23.36
C TYR A 113 -5.11 -2.77 23.21
N TYR A 114 -4.19 -3.62 23.63
CA TYR A 114 -2.76 -3.40 23.46
C TYR A 114 -2.12 -4.63 22.82
N VAL A 115 -1.27 -4.39 21.82
CA VAL A 115 -0.59 -5.44 21.07
C VAL A 115 0.87 -5.50 21.50
N THR A 116 1.31 -6.67 21.94
CA THR A 116 2.71 -7.00 22.27
C THR A 116 3.23 -8.12 21.38
N MET A 117 4.53 -8.43 21.45
CA MET A 117 5.10 -9.65 20.88
C MET A 117 5.45 -10.65 21.98
N ASP A 118 5.15 -11.93 21.76
CA ASP A 118 5.61 -13.02 22.63
C ASP A 118 7.07 -13.41 22.35
N ALA A 119 7.60 -14.34 23.16
CA ALA A 119 8.96 -14.84 23.01
C ALA A 119 9.21 -15.62 21.70
N ALA A 120 8.14 -16.04 21.02
CA ALA A 120 8.20 -16.70 19.71
C ALA A 120 8.06 -15.70 18.55
N GLY A 121 7.96 -14.40 18.84
CA GLY A 121 7.80 -13.35 17.83
C GLY A 121 6.37 -13.17 17.31
N ARG A 122 5.37 -13.83 17.92
CA ARG A 122 3.96 -13.68 17.53
C ARG A 122 3.35 -12.47 18.21
N SER A 123 2.44 -11.80 17.53
CA SER A 123 1.65 -10.71 18.10
C SER A 123 0.61 -11.27 19.07
N VAL A 124 0.55 -10.70 20.26
CA VAL A 124 -0.42 -11.03 21.31
C VAL A 124 -1.25 -9.79 21.58
N CYS A 125 -2.56 -9.89 21.36
CA CYS A 125 -3.51 -8.83 21.66
C CYS A 125 -4.17 -9.08 23.00
N CYS A 126 -4.12 -8.08 23.89
CA CYS A 126 -4.74 -8.13 25.21
C CYS A 126 -5.78 -7.00 25.33
N ALA A 127 -6.94 -7.32 25.89
CA ALA A 127 -7.96 -6.37 26.30
C ALA A 127 -7.70 -5.95 27.75
N TYR A 128 -7.92 -4.67 28.03
CA TYR A 128 -7.82 -4.08 29.36
C TYR A 128 -9.12 -3.38 29.70
N ASP A 129 -9.67 -3.66 30.88
CA ASP A 129 -10.78 -2.92 31.45
C ASP A 129 -10.29 -1.50 31.86
N PRO A 130 -10.89 -0.42 31.35
CA PRO A 130 -10.42 0.94 31.62
C PRO A 130 -10.66 1.42 33.07
N SER A 131 -11.53 0.74 33.83
CA SER A 131 -11.83 1.06 35.22
C SER A 131 -10.95 0.31 36.22
N THR A 132 -10.58 -0.93 35.91
CA THR A 132 -9.80 -1.80 36.82
C THR A 132 -8.38 -2.09 36.35
N LEU A 133 -8.09 -1.89 35.06
CA LEU A 133 -6.88 -2.37 34.37
C LEU A 133 -6.70 -3.90 34.39
N GLU A 134 -7.76 -4.65 34.67
CA GLU A 134 -7.73 -6.10 34.54
C GLU A 134 -7.45 -6.49 33.09
N LYS A 135 -6.45 -7.37 32.92
CA LYS A 135 -5.94 -7.82 31.62
C LYS A 135 -6.54 -9.15 31.23
N THR A 136 -7.09 -9.23 30.02
CA THR A 136 -7.52 -10.47 29.38
C THR A 136 -6.78 -10.67 28.07
N GLU A 137 -6.17 -11.85 27.88
CA GLU A 137 -5.57 -12.20 26.59
C GLU A 137 -6.67 -12.62 25.61
N VAL A 138 -6.64 -12.07 24.40
CA VAL A 138 -7.76 -12.20 23.44
C VAL A 138 -7.40 -13.12 22.29
N PHE A 139 -6.27 -12.87 21.63
CA PHE A 139 -5.81 -13.69 20.51
C PHE A 139 -4.31 -13.55 20.27
N HIS A 140 -3.77 -14.55 19.56
CA HIS A 140 -2.43 -14.56 19.00
C HIS A 140 -2.52 -14.45 17.47
N ALA A 141 -1.61 -13.71 16.87
CA ALA A 141 -1.50 -13.59 15.42
C ALA A 141 -0.03 -13.67 15.03
N ASP A 142 0.25 -14.33 13.90
CA ASP A 142 1.62 -14.46 13.39
C ASP A 142 2.17 -13.13 12.83
N ARG A 143 1.33 -12.09 12.79
CA ARG A 143 1.65 -10.75 12.29
C ARG A 143 0.98 -9.68 13.13
N PHE A 144 1.46 -8.44 12.99
CA PHE A 144 0.91 -7.30 13.71
C PHE A 144 -0.57 -7.04 13.32
N PRO A 145 -1.52 -7.23 14.25
CA PRO A 145 -2.93 -6.98 14.00
C PRO A 145 -3.25 -5.49 14.08
N ILE A 146 -4.13 -5.07 13.19
CA ILE A 146 -4.69 -3.73 13.20
C ILE A 146 -6.11 -3.81 13.75
N VAL A 147 -6.28 -3.45 15.03
CA VAL A 147 -7.60 -3.44 15.68
C VAL A 147 -8.43 -2.27 15.15
N ARG A 148 -9.70 -2.53 14.80
CA ARG A 148 -10.57 -1.57 14.09
C ARG A 148 -11.88 -1.28 14.79
N ALA A 149 -12.47 -2.27 15.47
CA ALA A 149 -13.74 -2.08 16.16
C ALA A 149 -13.89 -3.01 17.35
N GLU A 150 -14.65 -2.57 18.35
CA GLU A 150 -15.22 -3.40 19.40
C GLU A 150 -16.74 -3.26 19.35
N LYS A 151 -17.45 -4.38 19.23
CA LYS A 151 -18.92 -4.38 19.13
C LYS A 151 -19.50 -5.75 19.48
N ASP A 152 -20.64 -5.74 20.17
CA ASP A 152 -21.44 -6.93 20.49
C ASP A 152 -20.61 -8.03 21.21
N GLY A 153 -19.65 -7.62 22.05
CA GLY A 153 -18.75 -8.54 22.78
C GLY A 153 -17.58 -9.09 21.96
N TYR A 154 -17.38 -8.62 20.73
CA TYR A 154 -16.29 -9.02 19.85
C TYR A 154 -15.35 -7.87 19.54
N VAL A 155 -14.06 -8.18 19.42
CA VAL A 155 -13.05 -7.32 18.80
C VAL A 155 -12.87 -7.72 17.35
N TYR A 156 -12.76 -6.72 16.48
CA TYR A 156 -12.57 -6.88 15.05
C TYR A 156 -11.23 -6.26 14.63
N TYR A 157 -10.47 -7.01 13.84
CA TYR A 157 -9.13 -6.59 13.45
C TYR A 157 -8.78 -7.07 12.03
N ALA A 158 -7.77 -6.43 11.45
CA ALA A 158 -7.23 -6.74 10.14
C ALA A 158 -5.80 -7.30 10.26
N LEU A 159 -5.46 -8.26 9.40
CA LEU A 159 -4.09 -8.72 9.18
C LEU A 159 -3.69 -8.43 7.73
N CYS A 160 -2.57 -7.72 7.55
CA CYS A 160 -1.99 -7.47 6.24
C CYS A 160 -1.15 -8.66 5.75
N GLY A 161 -1.25 -8.96 4.46
CA GLY A 161 -0.27 -9.77 3.74
C GLY A 161 1.15 -9.18 3.84
N GLU A 162 2.17 -10.02 4.08
CA GLU A 162 3.55 -9.72 3.67
C GLU A 162 3.74 -10.15 2.21
N ALA A 163 4.71 -9.55 1.54
CA ALA A 163 4.97 -9.61 0.10
C ALA A 163 4.88 -11.02 -0.54
N ALA A 164 4.65 -11.02 -1.85
CA ALA A 164 4.21 -12.14 -2.69
C ALA A 164 2.81 -12.67 -2.39
N ASP A 165 2.51 -13.20 -1.20
CA ASP A 165 1.13 -13.56 -0.88
C ASP A 165 0.27 -12.31 -1.01
N GLU A 166 -0.83 -12.45 -1.74
CA GLU A 166 -1.73 -11.38 -2.17
C GLU A 166 -1.68 -10.22 -1.19
N LYS A 167 -1.42 -9.01 -1.69
CA LYS A 167 -1.61 -7.74 -0.98
C LYS A 167 -3.07 -7.62 -0.57
N ALA A 168 -3.41 -8.44 0.39
CA ALA A 168 -4.73 -8.81 0.76
C ALA A 168 -4.79 -8.67 2.25
N VAL A 169 -5.91 -8.11 2.67
CA VAL A 169 -6.21 -7.89 4.06
C VAL A 169 -7.29 -8.87 4.43
N ARG A 170 -6.98 -9.70 5.43
CA ARG A 170 -7.96 -10.57 6.05
C ARG A 170 -8.51 -9.88 7.27
N PHE A 171 -9.83 -9.90 7.39
CA PHE A 171 -10.55 -9.34 8.51
C PHE A 171 -11.01 -10.47 9.42
N TYR A 172 -10.83 -10.28 10.72
CA TYR A 172 -11.13 -11.28 11.73
C TYR A 172 -11.99 -10.69 12.83
N ARG A 173 -12.67 -11.59 13.55
CA ARG A 173 -13.23 -11.29 14.86
C ARG A 173 -12.74 -12.30 15.91
N ALA A 174 -12.59 -11.82 17.13
CA ALA A 174 -12.36 -12.64 18.33
C ALA A 174 -13.28 -12.15 19.45
N ALA A 175 -13.69 -13.02 20.37
CA ALA A 175 -14.46 -12.56 21.52
C ALA A 175 -13.58 -11.72 22.46
N ALA A 176 -14.06 -10.55 22.86
CA ALA A 176 -13.30 -9.58 23.66
C ALA A 176 -12.90 -10.14 25.03
N ASN A 177 -13.68 -11.09 25.56
CA ASN A 177 -13.43 -11.78 26.83
C ASN A 177 -12.47 -12.98 26.70
N GLY A 178 -11.95 -13.26 25.49
CA GLY A 178 -11.04 -14.37 25.23
C GLY A 178 -11.68 -15.77 25.20
N THR A 179 -13.02 -15.91 25.25
CA THR A 179 -13.66 -17.23 25.45
C THR A 179 -14.27 -17.89 24.20
N ASP A 180 -14.66 -17.15 23.16
CA ASP A 180 -15.25 -17.79 21.96
C ASP A 180 -14.18 -18.06 20.90
N ASN A 181 -13.80 -19.33 20.79
CA ASN A 181 -14.13 -20.20 19.66
C ASN A 181 -13.80 -21.64 20.07
N ALA A 182 -14.59 -22.64 19.64
CA ALA A 182 -14.43 -24.03 20.05
C ALA A 182 -13.02 -24.62 19.76
N ASP A 183 -12.24 -23.95 18.92
CA ASP A 183 -10.88 -24.31 18.52
C ASP A 183 -9.80 -23.27 18.92
N GLY A 184 -10.16 -22.17 19.62
CA GLY A 184 -9.20 -21.17 20.12
C GLY A 184 -8.60 -20.19 19.08
N PHE A 185 -9.09 -20.20 17.84
CA PHE A 185 -8.60 -19.31 16.77
C PHE A 185 -9.64 -18.25 16.37
N PRO A 186 -9.23 -17.01 16.02
CA PRO A 186 -10.12 -15.97 15.48
C PRO A 186 -10.89 -16.41 14.23
N VAL A 187 -12.12 -15.92 14.06
CA VAL A 187 -12.96 -16.23 12.90
C VAL A 187 -12.71 -15.23 11.78
N GLU A 188 -12.38 -15.71 10.57
CA GLU A 188 -12.29 -14.85 9.38
C GLU A 188 -13.70 -14.36 8.96
N ILE A 189 -13.82 -13.06 8.78
CA ILE A 189 -15.08 -12.36 8.48
C ILE A 189 -15.03 -11.54 7.19
N GLY A 190 -13.92 -11.58 6.48
CA GLY A 190 -13.80 -10.91 5.21
C GLY A 190 -12.38 -10.94 4.69
N PHE A 191 -12.29 -10.59 3.41
CA PHE A 191 -11.06 -10.63 2.66
C PHE A 191 -11.12 -9.55 1.58
N ALA A 192 -10.14 -8.66 1.60
CA ALA A 192 -9.92 -7.65 0.58
C ALA A 192 -8.64 -7.98 -0.18
N ALA A 193 -8.68 -8.03 -1.50
CA ALA A 193 -7.47 -8.20 -2.32
C ALA A 193 -7.09 -6.90 -3.04
N GLN A 194 -5.80 -6.66 -3.24
CA GLN A 194 -5.30 -5.73 -4.25
C GLN A 194 -5.11 -6.47 -5.57
N GLY A 195 -5.76 -5.98 -6.61
CA GLY A 195 -5.73 -6.54 -7.96
C GLY A 195 -4.63 -5.92 -8.82
N ALA A 196 -4.27 -6.61 -9.90
CA ALA A 196 -3.28 -6.14 -10.86
C ALA A 196 -3.68 -4.81 -11.52
N GLY A 197 -2.67 -3.97 -11.77
CA GLY A 197 -2.83 -2.64 -12.37
C GLY A 197 -3.36 -1.59 -11.42
N MET A 198 -3.54 -1.91 -10.14
CA MET A 198 -3.94 -0.95 -9.13
C MET A 198 -2.71 -0.30 -8.52
N ALA A 199 -2.66 1.03 -8.55
CA ALA A 199 -1.69 1.79 -7.78
C ALA A 199 -1.79 1.40 -6.29
N GLU A 200 -0.77 1.73 -5.49
CA GLU A 200 -0.96 1.73 -4.03
C GLU A 200 -2.25 2.50 -3.73
N MET A 201 -3.25 1.77 -3.23
CA MET A 201 -4.61 2.29 -3.19
C MET A 201 -4.63 3.55 -2.33
N LYS A 202 -5.33 4.59 -2.80
CA LYS A 202 -5.61 5.76 -1.95
C LYS A 202 -6.49 5.41 -0.75
N GLN A 203 -7.25 4.31 -0.85
CA GLN A 203 -8.04 3.75 0.24
C GLN A 203 -7.25 2.60 0.87
N ASP A 204 -7.03 2.72 2.17
CA ASP A 204 -6.37 1.68 2.95
C ASP A 204 -7.25 0.43 2.99
N LEU A 205 -6.80 -0.67 2.37
CA LEU A 205 -7.51 -1.96 2.36
C LEU A 205 -7.70 -2.55 3.77
N THR A 206 -7.06 -1.97 4.79
CA THR A 206 -7.26 -2.33 6.18
C THR A 206 -8.48 -1.66 6.81
N GLU A 207 -9.15 -0.76 6.10
CA GLU A 207 -10.40 -0.16 6.56
C GLU A 207 -11.61 -1.06 6.26
N PHE A 208 -12.38 -1.33 7.30
CA PHE A 208 -13.69 -1.96 7.21
C PHE A 208 -14.60 -1.43 8.31
N VAL A 209 -15.91 -1.56 8.10
CA VAL A 209 -16.95 -1.12 9.03
C VAL A 209 -17.87 -2.27 9.37
N ILE A 210 -18.16 -2.44 10.66
CA ILE A 210 -19.17 -3.38 11.15
C ILE A 210 -20.49 -2.65 11.41
N ASP A 211 -21.50 -2.94 10.59
CA ASP A 211 -22.85 -2.39 10.71
C ASP A 211 -23.87 -3.53 10.85
N GLY A 212 -24.47 -3.64 12.04
CA GLY A 212 -25.22 -4.83 12.43
C GLY A 212 -24.44 -6.11 12.15
N ASN A 213 -24.99 -6.98 11.31
CA ASN A 213 -24.38 -8.24 10.88
C ASN A 213 -23.66 -8.16 9.53
N LEU A 214 -23.30 -6.96 9.07
CA LEU A 214 -22.57 -6.75 7.82
C LEU A 214 -21.17 -6.23 8.12
N CYS A 215 -20.18 -6.86 7.51
CA CYS A 215 -18.83 -6.32 7.35
C CYS A 215 -18.74 -5.64 5.98
N ARG A 216 -18.47 -4.34 5.95
CA ARG A 216 -18.30 -3.58 4.72
C ARG A 216 -16.84 -3.16 4.55
N TYR A 217 -16.28 -3.40 3.38
CA TYR A 217 -14.90 -3.11 3.06
C TYR A 217 -14.73 -2.86 1.55
N TYR A 218 -13.55 -2.47 1.11
CA TYR A 218 -13.22 -2.36 -0.31
C TYR A 218 -12.36 -3.53 -0.75
N THR A 219 -12.61 -4.05 -1.96
CA THR A 219 -11.77 -5.10 -2.56
C THR A 219 -11.58 -4.83 -4.03
N ALA A 220 -10.41 -5.19 -4.56
CA ALA A 220 -10.17 -5.12 -5.98
C ALA A 220 -10.56 -6.42 -6.68
N LYS A 221 -11.08 -6.28 -7.91
CA LYS A 221 -11.38 -7.38 -8.82
C LYS A 221 -11.29 -6.86 -10.25
N ASP A 222 -10.65 -7.60 -11.16
CA ASP A 222 -10.57 -7.25 -12.60
C ASP A 222 -10.13 -5.78 -12.85
N GLY A 223 -9.16 -5.27 -12.06
CA GLY A 223 -8.67 -3.89 -12.17
C GLY A 223 -9.66 -2.80 -11.71
N GLY A 224 -10.76 -3.17 -11.04
CA GLY A 224 -11.69 -2.24 -10.39
C GLY A 224 -11.74 -2.42 -8.86
N ILE A 225 -11.90 -1.34 -8.10
CA ILE A 225 -12.19 -1.35 -6.66
C ILE A 225 -13.70 -1.39 -6.48
N TYR A 226 -14.20 -2.35 -5.71
CA TYR A 226 -15.62 -2.53 -5.43
C TYR A 226 -15.88 -2.33 -3.95
N ALA A 227 -17.03 -1.75 -3.63
CA ALA A 227 -17.56 -1.84 -2.28
C ALA A 227 -18.10 -3.25 -2.08
N ALA A 228 -17.62 -3.91 -1.03
CA ALA A 228 -18.00 -5.27 -0.65
C ALA A 228 -18.82 -5.25 0.64
N ALA A 229 -19.85 -6.08 0.70
CA ALA A 229 -20.62 -6.33 1.91
C ALA A 229 -20.68 -7.84 2.17
N ALA A 230 -20.04 -8.28 3.26
CA ALA A 230 -20.04 -9.66 3.70
C ALA A 230 -20.98 -9.83 4.90
N LYS A 231 -21.91 -10.78 4.81
CA LYS A 231 -22.81 -11.09 5.93
C LYS A 231 -22.09 -11.97 6.95
N LEU A 232 -22.02 -11.48 8.18
CA LEU A 232 -21.47 -12.17 9.34
C LEU A 232 -22.41 -13.30 9.75
N THR A 233 -21.88 -14.52 9.89
CA THR A 233 -22.56 -15.66 10.48
C THR A 233 -21.79 -16.18 11.69
N ALA A 234 -22.32 -17.15 12.42
CA ALA A 234 -21.60 -17.77 13.53
C ALA A 234 -20.27 -18.44 13.08
N GLU A 235 -20.27 -19.01 11.88
CA GLU A 235 -19.16 -19.79 11.30
C GLU A 235 -18.16 -18.92 10.51
N GLY A 236 -18.39 -17.61 10.40
CA GLY A 236 -17.60 -16.67 9.60
C GLY A 236 -18.43 -15.93 8.56
N ALA A 237 -17.78 -15.18 7.69
CA ALA A 237 -18.48 -14.45 6.65
C ALA A 237 -18.72 -15.31 5.40
N ARG A 238 -19.87 -15.08 4.75
CA ARG A 238 -20.10 -15.58 3.38
C ARG A 238 -19.35 -14.71 2.38
N ALA A 239 -19.17 -15.25 1.17
CA ALA A 239 -18.64 -14.51 0.03
C ALA A 239 -19.32 -13.13 -0.09
N PRO A 240 -18.54 -12.05 -0.23
CA PRO A 240 -19.08 -10.71 -0.23
C PRO A 240 -19.98 -10.46 -1.45
N GLU A 241 -21.06 -9.72 -1.23
CA GLU A 241 -21.79 -9.07 -2.32
C GLU A 241 -21.01 -7.81 -2.74
N LEU A 242 -20.67 -7.72 -4.01
CA LEU A 242 -19.96 -6.57 -4.58
C LEU A 242 -20.95 -5.56 -5.17
N SER A 243 -20.60 -4.28 -5.13
CA SER A 243 -21.31 -3.24 -5.87
C SER A 243 -21.37 -3.56 -7.36
N GLU A 244 -22.47 -3.17 -8.03
CA GLU A 244 -22.63 -3.42 -9.47
C GLU A 244 -21.56 -2.69 -10.31
N THR A 245 -21.21 -1.48 -9.91
CA THR A 245 -20.17 -0.67 -10.53
C THR A 245 -18.96 -0.54 -9.61
N PRO A 246 -17.74 -0.52 -10.18
CA PRO A 246 -16.56 -0.20 -9.40
C PRO A 246 -16.61 1.26 -8.91
N VAL A 247 -16.08 1.49 -7.72
CA VAL A 247 -15.85 2.80 -7.11
C VAL A 247 -14.69 3.52 -7.81
N GLU A 248 -13.68 2.75 -8.20
CA GLU A 248 -12.51 3.23 -8.95
C GLU A 248 -12.05 2.14 -9.92
N THR A 249 -11.49 2.53 -11.07
CA THR A 249 -10.91 1.60 -12.05
C THR A 249 -9.49 2.00 -12.38
N SER A 250 -8.61 1.01 -12.52
CA SER A 250 -7.26 1.22 -13.03
C SER A 250 -7.28 1.95 -14.36
N VAL A 251 -6.38 2.92 -14.53
CA VAL A 251 -6.15 3.59 -15.82
C VAL A 251 -5.72 2.60 -16.91
N MET A 252 -5.13 1.47 -16.54
CA MET A 252 -4.72 0.42 -17.48
C MET A 252 -5.91 -0.31 -18.11
N ASN A 253 -7.07 -0.34 -17.43
CA ASN A 253 -8.31 -0.93 -17.98
C ASN A 253 -8.80 -0.20 -19.24
N ALA A 254 -8.33 1.02 -19.50
CA ALA A 254 -8.63 1.75 -20.74
C ALA A 254 -7.95 1.15 -21.98
N VAL A 255 -6.92 0.30 -21.81
CA VAL A 255 -6.11 -0.24 -22.91
C VAL A 255 -5.97 -1.77 -22.89
N GLY A 256 -6.23 -2.42 -21.76
CA GLY A 256 -6.14 -3.88 -21.66
C GLY A 256 -6.58 -4.43 -20.31
N LYS A 257 -6.58 -5.76 -20.20
CA LYS A 257 -6.80 -6.47 -18.95
C LYS A 257 -5.47 -6.75 -18.27
N MET A 258 -5.39 -6.41 -16.98
CA MET A 258 -4.21 -6.65 -16.15
C MET A 258 -4.25 -8.01 -15.49
N SER A 259 -3.09 -8.63 -15.33
CA SER A 259 -2.89 -9.80 -14.47
C SER A 259 -1.51 -9.71 -13.79
N ALA A 260 -1.28 -10.54 -12.78
CA ALA A 260 0.00 -10.62 -12.09
C ALA A 260 0.38 -12.07 -11.85
N GLU A 261 1.69 -12.32 -11.87
CA GLU A 261 2.27 -13.55 -11.35
C GLU A 261 2.90 -13.26 -9.99
N ILE A 262 2.63 -14.15 -9.05
CA ILE A 262 3.16 -14.15 -7.71
C ILE A 262 4.02 -15.39 -7.56
N GLY A 263 5.16 -15.24 -6.91
CA GLY A 263 5.91 -16.40 -6.47
C GLY A 263 7.02 -16.06 -5.50
N GLU A 264 7.70 -17.13 -5.11
CA GLU A 264 8.78 -17.11 -4.13
C GLU A 264 9.96 -17.86 -4.70
N ALA A 265 11.17 -17.46 -4.31
CA ALA A 265 12.36 -18.26 -4.43
C ALA A 265 12.83 -18.67 -3.03
N ARG A 266 13.10 -19.96 -2.86
CA ARG A 266 13.50 -20.58 -1.60
C ARG A 266 14.87 -21.23 -1.79
N ALA A 267 15.55 -21.49 -0.67
CA ALA A 267 16.77 -22.29 -0.69
C ALA A 267 16.46 -23.69 -1.24
N ALA A 268 17.35 -24.23 -2.08
CA ALA A 268 17.21 -25.58 -2.63
C ALA A 268 17.31 -26.66 -1.54
N ASP A 269 18.06 -26.39 -0.46
CA ASP A 269 18.13 -27.21 0.75
C ASP A 269 17.93 -26.31 1.98
N PRO A 270 16.67 -26.16 2.46
CA PRO A 270 16.31 -25.38 3.64
C PRO A 270 17.10 -25.74 4.90
N ILE A 271 17.43 -27.02 5.08
CA ILE A 271 18.11 -27.52 6.28
C ILE A 271 19.58 -27.10 6.23
N ALA A 272 20.25 -27.33 5.11
CA ALA A 272 21.64 -26.93 4.93
C ALA A 272 21.80 -25.40 5.04
N TYR A 273 20.84 -24.64 4.50
CA TYR A 273 20.80 -23.17 4.64
C TYR A 273 20.65 -22.74 6.11
N GLN A 274 19.74 -23.38 6.86
CA GLN A 274 19.55 -23.09 8.27
C GLN A 274 20.77 -23.45 9.13
N GLU A 275 21.48 -24.53 8.80
CA GLU A 275 22.73 -24.90 9.47
C GLU A 275 23.83 -23.85 9.24
N GLN A 276 23.95 -23.34 8.01
CA GLN A 276 24.87 -22.25 7.68
C GLN A 276 24.52 -20.96 8.44
N LEU A 277 23.23 -20.60 8.50
CA LEU A 277 22.77 -19.45 9.29
C LEU A 277 23.13 -19.60 10.77
N ASN A 278 22.81 -20.75 11.37
CA ASN A 278 23.10 -21.01 12.77
C ASN A 278 24.59 -20.95 13.08
N GLN A 279 25.44 -21.35 12.12
CA GLN A 279 26.89 -21.25 12.24
C GLN A 279 27.37 -19.79 12.16
N ALA A 280 26.87 -19.01 11.21
CA ALA A 280 27.20 -17.59 11.07
C ALA A 280 26.80 -16.77 12.30
N ILE A 281 25.61 -17.01 12.87
CA ILE A 281 25.16 -16.38 14.12
C ILE A 281 26.13 -16.69 15.28
N LYS A 282 26.57 -17.95 15.40
CA LYS A 282 27.52 -18.35 16.46
C LYS A 282 28.88 -17.70 16.30
N GLU A 283 29.35 -17.52 15.06
CA GLU A 283 30.62 -16.87 14.75
C GLU A 283 30.57 -15.37 15.07
N GLN A 284 29.50 -14.67 14.67
CA GLN A 284 29.27 -13.26 15.03
C GLN A 284 29.15 -13.05 16.55
N ALA A 285 28.43 -13.94 17.25
CA ALA A 285 28.33 -13.90 18.70
C ALA A 285 29.68 -14.13 19.42
N ALA A 286 30.62 -14.84 18.79
CA ALA A 286 31.95 -15.08 19.35
C ALA A 286 32.93 -13.91 19.14
N GLU A 287 32.70 -13.04 18.15
CA GLU A 287 33.55 -11.88 17.84
C GLU A 287 33.22 -10.62 18.65
N GLY A 288 32.18 -10.65 19.49
CA GLY A 288 31.89 -9.61 20.47
C GLY A 288 31.13 -8.38 19.95
N GLU A 289 30.70 -8.38 18.67
CA GLU A 289 29.70 -7.44 18.17
C GLU A 289 28.31 -7.86 18.66
N THR A 290 28.03 -7.57 19.93
CA THR A 290 26.69 -7.67 20.48
C THR A 290 25.97 -6.35 20.26
N ASP A 291 25.41 -6.16 19.06
CA ASP A 291 24.23 -5.30 18.98
C ASP A 291 23.02 -6.17 19.29
N SER A 292 22.45 -5.94 20.46
CA SER A 292 21.29 -6.64 20.99
C SER A 292 20.06 -6.36 20.12
N GLY A 293 19.77 -7.24 19.16
CA GLY A 293 18.59 -7.13 18.32
C GLY A 293 18.13 -8.49 17.79
N SER A 294 17.12 -9.07 18.45
CA SER A 294 16.29 -10.18 17.94
C SER A 294 17.03 -11.50 17.63
N SER A 295 16.98 -12.44 18.58
CA SER A 295 17.08 -13.87 18.25
C SER A 295 15.78 -14.30 17.57
N SER A 296 15.54 -13.91 16.32
CA SER A 296 14.48 -14.54 15.54
C SER A 296 14.94 -15.97 15.27
N SER A 297 14.22 -16.96 15.78
CA SER A 297 14.34 -18.32 15.28
C SER A 297 13.98 -18.27 13.80
N ALA A 298 14.99 -18.24 12.92
CA ALA A 298 14.75 -18.20 11.49
C ALA A 298 13.97 -19.46 11.09
N ASN A 299 12.89 -19.24 10.35
CA ASN A 299 12.10 -20.31 9.79
C ASN A 299 12.87 -20.90 8.60
N PRO A 300 13.32 -22.17 8.64
CA PRO A 300 14.04 -22.78 7.54
C PRO A 300 13.23 -22.78 6.23
N ASP A 301 11.89 -22.74 6.33
CA ASP A 301 10.98 -22.68 5.17
C ASP A 301 10.70 -21.25 4.67
N ALA A 302 11.36 -20.23 5.23
CA ALA A 302 11.16 -18.84 4.80
C ALA A 302 11.63 -18.64 3.35
N ALA A 303 10.87 -17.83 2.61
CA ALA A 303 11.29 -17.37 1.29
C ALA A 303 12.59 -16.54 1.42
N LEU A 304 13.51 -16.73 0.48
CA LEU A 304 14.68 -15.85 0.33
C LEU A 304 14.31 -14.60 -0.45
N LEU A 305 13.44 -14.78 -1.43
CA LEU A 305 12.94 -13.73 -2.29
C LEU A 305 11.45 -13.95 -2.60
N GLN A 306 10.71 -12.86 -2.63
CA GLN A 306 9.30 -12.79 -2.99
C GLN A 306 9.12 -11.88 -4.19
N TYR A 307 8.30 -12.27 -5.17
CA TYR A 307 8.02 -11.44 -6.33
C TYR A 307 6.54 -11.29 -6.67
N TYR A 308 6.20 -10.10 -7.17
CA TYR A 308 4.89 -9.74 -7.73
C TYR A 308 5.10 -9.02 -9.06
N ILE A 309 4.82 -9.69 -10.18
CA ILE A 309 5.14 -9.20 -11.52
C ILE A 309 3.88 -9.09 -12.37
N GLU A 310 3.46 -7.86 -12.68
CA GLU A 310 2.30 -7.60 -13.52
C GLU A 310 2.56 -7.79 -15.01
N THR A 311 1.49 -8.03 -15.75
CA THR A 311 1.45 -7.96 -17.22
C THR A 311 0.12 -7.40 -17.69
N ILE A 312 0.05 -7.06 -18.97
CA ILE A 312 -1.15 -6.56 -19.62
C ILE A 312 -1.47 -7.35 -20.89
N GLU A 313 -2.73 -7.74 -21.01
CA GLU A 313 -3.34 -8.23 -22.24
C GLU A 313 -4.12 -7.09 -22.89
N PHE A 314 -3.58 -6.54 -23.99
CA PHE A 314 -4.20 -5.41 -24.67
C PHE A 314 -5.52 -5.79 -25.32
N SER A 315 -6.50 -4.90 -25.24
CA SER A 315 -7.84 -5.15 -25.79
C SER A 315 -7.82 -5.18 -27.33
N GLY A 316 -8.56 -6.15 -27.89
CA GLY A 316 -8.77 -6.30 -29.33
C GLY A 316 -8.30 -7.66 -29.86
N ASP A 317 -8.99 -8.17 -30.88
CA ASP A 317 -8.72 -9.50 -31.44
C ASP A 317 -7.72 -9.50 -32.62
N GLY A 318 -7.27 -8.32 -33.04
CA GLY A 318 -6.34 -8.12 -34.15
C GLY A 318 -4.90 -8.52 -33.83
N ASP A 319 -4.10 -8.74 -34.88
CA ASP A 319 -2.71 -9.20 -34.75
C ASP A 319 -1.82 -8.19 -34.01
N ALA A 320 -2.10 -6.90 -34.14
CA ALA A 320 -1.40 -5.84 -33.42
C ALA A 320 -1.55 -5.99 -31.90
N ALA A 321 -2.78 -6.12 -31.39
CA ALA A 321 -3.04 -6.29 -29.95
C ALA A 321 -2.40 -7.57 -29.40
N LYS A 322 -2.41 -8.66 -30.18
CA LYS A 322 -1.71 -9.91 -29.84
C LYS A 322 -0.19 -9.72 -29.79
N SER A 323 0.40 -9.02 -30.76
CA SER A 323 1.83 -8.71 -30.80
C SER A 323 2.28 -7.88 -29.60
N MET A 324 1.51 -6.83 -29.27
CA MET A 324 1.75 -6.00 -28.09
C MET A 324 1.66 -6.85 -26.82
N THR A 325 0.61 -7.67 -26.68
CA THR A 325 0.42 -8.56 -25.53
C THR A 325 1.57 -9.55 -25.37
N GLU A 326 2.05 -10.15 -26.47
CA GLU A 326 3.16 -11.10 -26.42
C GLU A 326 4.47 -10.40 -26.01
N THR A 327 4.68 -9.15 -26.43
CA THR A 327 5.80 -8.34 -25.96
C THR A 327 5.75 -8.16 -24.43
N MET A 328 4.57 -7.86 -23.87
CA MET A 328 4.41 -7.70 -22.42
C MET A 328 4.56 -9.02 -21.66
N ARG A 329 4.08 -10.13 -22.23
CA ARG A 329 4.30 -11.47 -21.67
C ARG A 329 5.78 -11.87 -21.69
N ASN A 330 6.53 -11.51 -22.73
CA ASN A 330 7.98 -11.72 -22.78
C ASN A 330 8.69 -10.95 -21.67
N VAL A 331 8.34 -9.67 -21.46
CA VAL A 331 8.90 -8.84 -20.37
C VAL A 331 8.58 -9.43 -19.01
N GLN A 332 7.33 -9.87 -18.77
CA GLN A 332 6.97 -10.53 -17.51
C GLN A 332 7.82 -11.79 -17.27
N ARG A 333 7.99 -12.64 -18.30
CA ARG A 333 8.82 -13.85 -18.21
C ARG A 333 10.29 -13.55 -17.94
N GLU A 334 10.84 -12.52 -18.57
CA GLU A 334 12.21 -12.03 -18.35
C GLU A 334 12.41 -11.65 -16.88
N ILE A 335 11.52 -10.82 -16.32
CA ILE A 335 11.65 -10.36 -14.93
C ILE A 335 11.44 -11.49 -13.92
N ILE A 336 10.52 -12.42 -14.18
CA ILE A 336 10.35 -13.61 -13.32
C ILE A 336 11.60 -14.49 -13.35
N ALA A 337 12.23 -14.66 -14.51
CA ALA A 337 13.47 -15.43 -14.62
C ALA A 337 14.59 -14.77 -13.82
N GLU A 338 14.76 -13.45 -13.93
CA GLU A 338 15.72 -12.68 -13.12
C GLU A 338 15.45 -12.81 -11.62
N ALA A 339 14.18 -12.72 -11.20
CA ALA A 339 13.81 -12.86 -9.79
C ALA A 339 14.16 -14.26 -9.24
N LYS A 340 13.97 -15.31 -10.03
CA LYS A 340 14.35 -16.68 -9.67
C LYS A 340 15.86 -16.83 -9.58
N GLU A 341 16.61 -16.34 -10.56
CA GLU A 341 18.07 -16.36 -10.56
C GLU A 341 18.63 -15.60 -9.34
N GLN A 342 18.08 -14.43 -9.03
CA GLN A 342 18.49 -13.66 -7.86
C GLN A 342 18.20 -14.42 -6.55
N GLY A 343 17.06 -15.10 -6.44
CA GLY A 343 16.76 -15.96 -5.29
C GLY A 343 17.75 -17.13 -5.15
N GLU A 344 18.19 -17.71 -6.26
CA GLU A 344 19.23 -18.75 -6.26
C GLU A 344 20.61 -18.21 -5.84
N GLU A 345 20.97 -16.99 -6.24
CA GLU A 345 22.20 -16.34 -5.78
C GLU A 345 22.14 -15.97 -4.30
N MET A 346 21.00 -15.46 -3.82
CA MET A 346 20.79 -15.17 -2.40
C MET A 346 20.93 -16.41 -1.51
N ALA A 347 20.55 -17.59 -2.02
CA ALA A 347 20.74 -18.86 -1.31
C ALA A 347 22.22 -19.21 -1.06
N LYS A 348 23.15 -18.57 -1.79
CA LYS A 348 24.60 -18.76 -1.67
C LYS A 348 25.27 -17.71 -0.79
N MET A 349 24.56 -16.64 -0.42
CA MET A 349 25.11 -15.55 0.38
C MET A 349 25.09 -15.91 1.88
N PRO A 350 26.06 -15.42 2.68
CA PRO A 350 26.02 -15.55 4.12
C PRO A 350 24.71 -14.97 4.66
N VAL A 351 24.05 -15.71 5.54
CA VAL A 351 22.69 -15.37 5.95
C VAL A 351 22.72 -14.19 6.91
N SER A 352 22.21 -13.04 6.45
CA SER A 352 22.15 -11.79 7.23
C SER A 352 20.73 -11.25 7.39
N PHE A 353 19.71 -11.91 6.82
CA PHE A 353 18.41 -11.27 6.63
C PHE A 353 17.30 -11.99 7.38
N SER A 354 16.65 -11.24 8.28
CA SER A 354 15.44 -11.67 8.99
C SER A 354 14.16 -11.57 8.13
N HIS A 355 14.26 -11.03 6.91
CA HIS A 355 13.15 -10.79 6.00
C HIS A 355 13.53 -11.14 4.54
N PRO A 356 12.60 -11.66 3.72
CA PRO A 356 12.85 -11.95 2.31
C PRO A 356 13.16 -10.68 1.53
N ALA A 357 14.03 -10.78 0.51
CA ALA A 357 14.08 -9.74 -0.51
C ALA A 357 12.77 -9.70 -1.30
N VAL A 358 12.43 -8.53 -1.83
CA VAL A 358 11.18 -8.31 -2.55
C VAL A 358 11.46 -7.68 -3.91
N ILE A 359 10.89 -8.25 -4.97
CA ILE A 359 10.84 -7.65 -6.30
C ILE A 359 9.40 -7.41 -6.69
N THR A 360 9.08 -6.19 -7.11
CA THR A 360 7.76 -5.88 -7.67
C THR A 360 7.90 -5.18 -9.00
N TRP A 361 7.08 -5.58 -9.97
CA TRP A 361 6.96 -4.94 -11.28
C TRP A 361 5.49 -4.61 -11.54
N ARG A 362 5.19 -3.33 -11.81
CA ARG A 362 3.81 -2.83 -11.91
C ARG A 362 3.62 -1.90 -13.09
N PHE A 363 2.44 -1.91 -13.69
CA PHE A 363 2.03 -0.93 -14.71
C PHE A 363 1.20 0.23 -14.12
N SER A 364 1.06 0.27 -12.81
CA SER A 364 0.38 1.33 -12.07
C SER A 364 1.33 2.40 -11.53
N GLY A 365 2.44 2.66 -12.23
CA GLY A 365 3.44 3.67 -11.87
C GLY A 365 2.87 5.10 -11.88
N THR A 366 3.73 6.12 -11.77
CA THR A 366 3.30 7.53 -11.66
C THR A 366 2.32 7.96 -12.76
N ARG A 367 2.44 7.42 -13.96
CA ARG A 367 1.55 7.69 -15.10
C ARG A 367 0.69 6.49 -15.48
N GLY A 368 1.23 5.28 -15.42
CA GLY A 368 0.61 4.05 -15.93
C GLY A 368 0.42 4.07 -17.45
N VAL A 369 -0.53 4.87 -17.93
CA VAL A 369 -0.69 5.22 -19.36
C VAL A 369 -0.16 6.63 -19.60
N SER A 370 1.02 6.75 -20.21
CA SER A 370 1.66 8.05 -20.48
C SER A 370 1.08 8.76 -21.71
N LEU A 371 0.64 8.00 -22.71
CA LEU A 371 -0.05 8.51 -23.90
C LEU A 371 -0.99 7.42 -24.46
N ASN A 372 -2.23 7.75 -24.79
CA ASN A 372 -3.19 6.84 -25.43
C ASN A 372 -3.88 7.54 -26.60
N ARG A 373 -3.45 7.23 -27.82
CA ARG A 373 -3.99 7.75 -29.08
C ARG A 373 -4.37 6.60 -30.00
N GLU A 374 -5.02 6.91 -31.12
CA GLU A 374 -5.52 5.90 -32.07
C GLU A 374 -4.40 5.02 -32.64
N LYS A 375 -3.28 5.62 -33.03
CA LYS A 375 -2.14 4.92 -33.67
C LYS A 375 -0.98 4.61 -32.73
N ILE A 376 -0.94 5.21 -31.54
CA ILE A 376 0.19 5.09 -30.63
C ILE A 376 -0.25 4.98 -29.17
N LEU A 377 0.41 4.09 -28.44
CA LEU A 377 0.20 3.86 -27.02
C LEU A 377 1.55 3.89 -26.30
N CYS A 378 1.67 4.64 -25.21
CA CYS A 378 2.85 4.64 -24.35
C CYS A 378 2.43 4.27 -22.93
N VAL A 379 2.95 3.16 -22.40
CA VAL A 379 2.68 2.68 -21.03
C VAL A 379 3.96 2.63 -20.20
N GLU A 380 3.84 2.87 -18.90
CA GLU A 380 4.91 2.86 -17.91
C GLU A 380 4.88 1.55 -17.12
N GLY A 381 6.02 0.88 -17.03
CA GLY A 381 6.31 -0.16 -16.04
C GLY A 381 7.28 0.40 -14.99
N ASP A 382 6.99 0.17 -13.72
CA ASP A 382 7.81 0.55 -12.57
C ASP A 382 8.24 -0.70 -11.82
N ARG A 383 9.54 -0.81 -11.56
CA ARG A 383 10.18 -1.87 -10.80
C ARG A 383 10.61 -1.31 -9.46
N TYR A 384 10.23 -1.99 -8.38
CA TYR A 384 10.73 -1.73 -7.04
C TYR A 384 11.37 -3.00 -6.51
N GLU A 385 12.58 -2.86 -6.01
CA GLU A 385 13.34 -3.93 -5.36
C GLU A 385 13.74 -3.48 -3.97
N TRP A 386 13.61 -4.40 -3.03
CA TRP A 386 14.04 -4.20 -1.66
C TRP A 386 14.78 -5.42 -1.15
N ASN A 387 15.91 -5.19 -0.50
CA ASN A 387 16.53 -6.11 0.43
C ASN A 387 17.01 -5.32 1.65
N ALA A 388 17.57 -5.98 2.66
CA ALA A 388 17.94 -5.26 3.89
C ALA A 388 19.10 -4.25 3.71
N GLU A 389 19.81 -4.29 2.60
CA GLU A 389 20.95 -3.39 2.31
C GLU A 389 20.57 -2.24 1.37
N MET A 390 19.60 -2.46 0.49
CA MET A 390 19.33 -1.57 -0.65
C MET A 390 17.84 -1.55 -1.02
N VAL A 391 17.38 -0.34 -1.34
CA VAL A 391 16.14 -0.09 -2.09
C VAL A 391 16.54 0.34 -3.49
N SER A 392 15.96 -0.26 -4.53
CA SER A 392 16.20 0.12 -5.92
C SER A 392 14.89 0.35 -6.64
N ARG A 393 14.84 1.39 -7.48
CA ARG A 393 13.68 1.68 -8.34
C ARG A 393 14.11 1.89 -9.78
N ARG A 394 13.42 1.25 -10.71
CA ARG A 394 13.65 1.41 -12.16
C ARG A 394 12.34 1.65 -12.89
N LYS A 395 12.39 2.48 -13.93
CA LYS A 395 11.25 2.70 -14.83
C LYS A 395 11.57 2.23 -16.24
N ARG A 396 10.58 1.65 -16.91
CA ARG A 396 10.65 1.33 -18.34
C ARG A 396 9.36 1.81 -19.00
N TYR A 397 9.49 2.38 -20.18
CA TYR A 397 8.34 2.78 -20.98
C TYR A 397 8.26 1.91 -22.23
N PHE A 398 7.05 1.55 -22.61
CA PHE A 398 6.75 0.76 -23.79
C PHE A 398 5.87 1.58 -24.71
N THR A 399 6.43 2.00 -25.83
CA THR A 399 5.73 2.79 -26.85
C THR A 399 5.39 1.87 -28.01
N PHE A 400 4.11 1.64 -28.28
CA PHE A 400 3.62 0.75 -29.31
C PHE A 400 2.93 1.51 -30.45
N ASP A 401 3.19 1.06 -31.67
CA ASP A 401 2.33 1.28 -32.83
C ASP A 401 1.09 0.38 -32.69
N ARG A 402 -0.11 0.98 -32.68
CA ARG A 402 -1.37 0.23 -32.48
C ARG A 402 -1.90 -0.42 -33.75
N GLU A 403 -1.43 -0.01 -34.92
CA GLU A 403 -1.86 -0.57 -36.20
C GLU A 403 -1.20 -1.92 -36.47
N ASN A 404 0.09 -2.04 -36.13
CA ASN A 404 0.87 -3.28 -36.38
C ASN A 404 1.41 -3.96 -35.10
N GLY A 405 1.30 -3.32 -33.94
CA GLY A 405 1.71 -3.88 -32.65
C GLY A 405 3.22 -3.89 -32.42
N LYS A 406 3.99 -3.08 -33.17
CA LYS A 406 5.44 -2.95 -33.03
C LYS A 406 5.79 -2.11 -31.81
N LEU A 407 6.76 -2.57 -31.01
CA LEU A 407 7.44 -1.76 -30.01
C LEU A 407 8.39 -0.77 -30.69
N LEU A 408 8.17 0.53 -30.48
CA LEU A 408 8.88 1.63 -31.12
C LEU A 408 10.05 2.11 -30.26
N SER A 409 11.20 2.29 -30.90
CA SER A 409 12.37 2.97 -30.35
C SER A 409 12.29 4.48 -30.59
N LEU A 410 13.17 5.27 -29.98
CA LEU A 410 13.25 6.71 -30.25
C LEU A 410 13.58 6.98 -31.73
N ALA A 411 14.43 6.16 -32.35
CA ALA A 411 14.76 6.22 -33.77
C ALA A 411 13.57 6.00 -34.71
N ASP A 412 12.57 5.22 -34.28
CA ASP A 412 11.32 5.03 -35.03
C ASP A 412 10.41 6.27 -34.94
N ILE A 413 10.47 7.00 -33.82
CA ILE A 413 9.62 8.17 -33.56
C ILE A 413 10.15 9.45 -34.22
N THR A 414 11.47 9.64 -34.23
CA THR A 414 12.10 10.89 -34.69
C THR A 414 13.24 10.66 -35.69
N GLY A 415 13.36 11.56 -36.66
CA GLY A 415 14.48 11.69 -37.59
C GLY A 415 15.55 12.68 -37.14
N THR A 416 15.31 13.33 -36.00
CA THR A 416 16.23 14.33 -35.44
C THR A 416 17.61 13.71 -35.20
N PRO A 417 18.71 14.34 -35.65
CA PRO A 417 20.07 13.88 -35.36
C PRO A 417 20.32 13.76 -33.86
N VAL A 418 21.08 12.75 -33.44
CA VAL A 418 21.31 12.47 -32.02
C VAL A 418 21.96 13.66 -31.32
N GLU A 419 22.89 14.36 -31.98
CA GLU A 419 23.59 15.52 -31.44
C GLU A 419 22.62 16.67 -31.11
N GLN A 420 21.58 16.83 -31.92
CA GLN A 420 20.54 17.84 -31.66
C GLN A 420 19.63 17.41 -30.50
N ILE A 421 19.32 16.11 -30.37
CA ILE A 421 18.58 15.59 -29.22
C ILE A 421 19.39 15.80 -27.94
N GLN A 422 20.68 15.45 -27.95
CA GLN A 422 21.60 15.63 -26.83
C GLN A 422 21.63 17.09 -26.36
N GLN A 423 21.74 18.03 -27.30
CA GLN A 423 21.70 19.46 -26.98
C GLN A 423 20.38 19.86 -26.31
N MET A 424 19.23 19.52 -26.90
CA MET A 424 17.92 19.91 -26.36
C MET A 424 17.66 19.32 -24.97
N VAL A 425 18.05 18.07 -24.74
CA VAL A 425 17.85 17.37 -23.47
C VAL A 425 18.79 17.93 -22.41
N GLY A 426 20.07 18.14 -22.74
CA GLY A 426 21.05 18.78 -21.86
C GLY A 426 20.59 20.17 -21.42
N GLU A 427 20.21 21.04 -22.35
CA GLU A 427 19.70 22.39 -22.07
C GLU A 427 18.46 22.36 -21.16
N ALA A 428 17.55 21.41 -21.37
CA ALA A 428 16.34 21.28 -20.56
C ALA A 428 16.64 20.85 -19.13
N PHE A 429 17.56 19.89 -18.93
CA PHE A 429 17.98 19.46 -17.60
C PHE A 429 18.77 20.54 -16.86
N ARG A 430 19.66 21.25 -17.56
CA ARG A 430 20.33 22.44 -17.02
C ARG A 430 19.33 23.46 -16.51
N LYS A 431 18.36 23.85 -17.35
CA LYS A 431 17.34 24.84 -16.97
C LYS A 431 16.53 24.37 -15.75
N LYS A 432 16.23 23.07 -15.67
CA LYS A 432 15.57 22.49 -14.49
C LYS A 432 16.47 22.59 -13.25
N ALA A 433 17.76 22.28 -13.37
CA ALA A 433 18.73 22.38 -12.29
C ALA A 433 18.93 23.83 -11.82
N GLU A 434 18.96 24.81 -12.72
CA GLU A 434 19.00 26.24 -12.37
C GLU A 434 17.78 26.69 -11.55
N GLN A 435 16.62 26.06 -11.77
CA GLN A 435 15.37 26.41 -11.11
C GLN A 435 15.19 25.74 -9.75
N SER A 436 15.62 24.49 -9.60
CA SER A 436 15.33 23.68 -8.41
C SER A 436 16.57 23.16 -7.68
N ASN A 437 17.77 23.38 -8.20
CA ASN A 437 19.05 22.95 -7.62
C ASN A 437 19.07 21.47 -7.20
N PHE A 438 18.51 20.60 -8.04
CA PHE A 438 18.30 19.18 -7.71
C PHE A 438 19.53 18.28 -7.97
N ALA A 439 20.45 18.74 -8.82
CA ALA A 439 21.56 17.92 -9.34
C ALA A 439 22.80 17.95 -8.45
N TYR A 440 23.64 16.91 -8.56
CA TYR A 440 24.94 16.86 -7.88
C TYR A 440 25.95 17.85 -8.47
N GLU A 441 25.91 18.00 -9.79
CA GLU A 441 26.83 18.83 -10.56
C GLU A 441 26.28 20.26 -10.70
N SER A 442 27.15 21.21 -11.07
CA SER A 442 26.66 22.52 -11.47
C SER A 442 25.77 22.38 -12.72
N PRO A 443 24.79 23.28 -12.93
CA PRO A 443 23.90 23.18 -14.09
C PRO A 443 24.62 23.09 -15.44
N GLU A 444 25.75 23.79 -15.61
CA GLU A 444 26.57 23.72 -16.83
C GLU A 444 27.26 22.36 -17.01
N ALA A 445 27.78 21.77 -15.93
CA ALA A 445 28.42 20.45 -16.02
C ALA A 445 27.36 19.36 -16.28
N LEU A 446 26.20 19.47 -15.62
CA LEU A 446 25.07 18.58 -15.81
C LEU A 446 24.60 18.56 -17.28
N GLU A 447 24.57 19.72 -17.95
CA GLU A 447 24.22 19.82 -19.37
C GLU A 447 25.03 18.84 -20.23
N HIS A 448 26.35 18.81 -20.03
CA HIS A 448 27.26 17.95 -20.76
C HIS A 448 27.13 16.48 -20.35
N SER A 449 27.12 16.19 -19.04
CA SER A 449 26.96 14.83 -18.52
C SER A 449 25.66 14.17 -18.99
N VAL A 450 24.57 14.94 -19.04
CA VAL A 450 23.30 14.49 -19.59
C VAL A 450 23.41 14.29 -21.10
N ALA A 451 23.91 15.27 -21.85
CA ALA A 451 24.05 15.19 -23.30
C ALA A 451 24.84 13.94 -23.73
N ASP A 452 25.98 13.66 -23.10
CA ASP A 452 26.83 12.51 -23.42
C ASP A 452 26.15 11.15 -23.16
N SER A 453 25.13 11.12 -22.31
CA SER A 453 24.38 9.91 -21.94
C SER A 453 23.15 9.64 -22.81
N ILE A 454 22.79 10.56 -23.70
CA ILE A 454 21.61 10.44 -24.57
C ILE A 454 22.00 9.88 -25.94
N GLY A 455 21.25 8.87 -26.37
CA GLY A 455 21.35 8.17 -27.64
C GLY A 455 19.98 7.83 -28.22
N LEU A 456 19.95 7.27 -29.43
CA LEU A 456 18.70 6.84 -30.08
C LEU A 456 18.10 5.55 -29.48
N ASP A 457 18.86 4.87 -28.64
CA ASP A 457 18.46 3.73 -27.82
C ASP A 457 18.11 4.12 -26.37
N SER A 458 18.22 5.41 -26.01
CA SER A 458 17.87 5.88 -24.68
C SER A 458 16.39 5.66 -24.36
N PRO A 459 16.07 5.37 -23.08
CA PRO A 459 14.69 5.27 -22.64
C PRO A 459 14.01 6.64 -22.78
N PHE A 460 12.77 6.61 -23.26
CA PHE A 460 11.94 7.80 -23.47
C PHE A 460 10.48 7.47 -23.16
N PHE A 461 9.69 8.51 -22.95
CA PHE A 461 8.23 8.38 -22.86
C PHE A 461 7.53 9.43 -23.72
N LEU A 462 6.26 9.22 -24.03
CA LEU A 462 5.45 10.17 -24.77
C LEU A 462 4.35 10.74 -23.87
N THR A 463 4.04 12.01 -24.07
CA THR A 463 2.95 12.71 -23.38
C THR A 463 2.17 13.54 -24.40
N ASP A 464 1.06 14.15 -23.98
CA ASP A 464 0.35 15.08 -24.85
C ASP A 464 1.17 16.31 -25.28
N GLN A 465 2.28 16.61 -24.58
CA GLN A 465 3.06 17.82 -24.79
C GLN A 465 4.35 17.57 -25.59
N GLY A 466 4.90 16.36 -25.56
CA GLY A 466 6.21 16.10 -26.12
C GLY A 466 6.84 14.77 -25.73
N ILE A 467 8.10 14.62 -26.11
CA ILE A 467 8.95 13.47 -25.79
C ILE A 467 9.63 13.72 -24.45
N GLY A 468 9.46 12.79 -23.52
CA GLY A 468 10.03 12.82 -22.19
C GLY A 468 11.32 12.02 -22.07
N PHE A 469 12.28 12.56 -21.32
CA PHE A 469 13.56 11.94 -20.98
C PHE A 469 13.73 11.93 -19.47
N PHE A 470 14.38 10.88 -18.95
CA PHE A 470 14.47 10.65 -17.52
C PHE A 470 15.72 9.88 -17.12
N PHE A 471 16.11 10.03 -15.86
CA PHE A 471 17.22 9.29 -15.25
C PHE A 471 16.73 8.53 -14.02
N GLU A 472 17.39 7.41 -13.74
CA GLU A 472 17.16 6.62 -12.53
C GLU A 472 17.59 7.40 -11.27
N PRO A 473 16.98 7.12 -10.10
CA PRO A 473 17.39 7.72 -8.83
C PRO A 473 18.89 7.53 -8.57
N GLY A 474 19.55 8.54 -8.00
CA GLY A 474 20.98 8.48 -7.69
C GLY A 474 21.90 8.71 -8.89
N ARG A 475 21.39 8.75 -10.14
CA ARG A 475 22.26 8.85 -11.33
C ARG A 475 22.80 10.26 -11.60
N ILE A 476 21.94 11.27 -11.50
CA ILE A 476 22.33 12.70 -11.70
C ILE A 476 21.95 13.59 -10.51
N ALA A 477 21.26 13.03 -9.52
CA ALA A 477 20.69 13.71 -8.37
C ALA A 477 20.47 12.73 -7.21
N ALA A 478 20.26 13.26 -6.00
CA ALA A 478 19.95 12.46 -4.81
C ALA A 478 18.74 11.53 -5.03
N GLU A 479 18.74 10.34 -4.42
CA GLU A 479 17.63 9.37 -4.54
C GLU A 479 16.28 9.95 -4.10
N SER A 480 16.29 10.91 -3.17
CA SER A 480 15.10 11.65 -2.73
C SER A 480 14.41 12.46 -3.83
N GLU A 481 15.13 12.82 -4.90
CA GLU A 481 14.56 13.47 -6.08
C GLU A 481 13.77 12.49 -6.97
N GLY A 482 13.83 11.18 -6.68
CA GLY A 482 13.16 10.14 -7.43
C GLY A 482 13.71 10.03 -8.84
N PHE A 483 12.85 10.21 -9.85
CA PHE A 483 13.21 10.17 -11.27
C PHE A 483 13.22 11.60 -11.83
N PRO A 484 14.39 12.24 -12.01
CA PRO A 484 14.45 13.53 -12.67
C PRO A 484 14.01 13.39 -14.14
N GLU A 485 12.94 14.09 -14.50
CA GLU A 485 12.34 14.05 -15.83
C GLU A 485 12.26 15.43 -16.50
N VAL A 486 12.41 15.48 -17.82
CA VAL A 486 12.11 16.66 -18.67
C VAL A 486 11.25 16.24 -19.85
N VAL A 487 10.42 17.15 -20.37
CA VAL A 487 9.62 16.93 -21.57
C VAL A 487 9.96 18.00 -22.59
N ILE A 488 10.41 17.56 -23.77
CA ILE A 488 10.75 18.43 -24.89
C ILE A 488 9.55 18.47 -25.87
N PRO A 489 9.04 19.66 -26.24
CA PRO A 489 7.90 19.78 -27.15
C PRO A 489 8.11 19.09 -28.50
N TYR A 490 7.04 18.52 -29.07
CA TYR A 490 7.11 17.84 -30.37
C TYR A 490 7.60 18.72 -31.52
N ASP A 491 7.27 20.01 -31.50
CA ASP A 491 7.66 20.97 -32.55
C ASP A 491 9.19 21.18 -32.63
N ASN A 492 9.95 20.69 -31.64
CA ASN A 492 11.40 20.74 -31.64
C ASN A 492 12.06 19.51 -32.30
N PHE A 493 11.27 18.52 -32.71
CA PHE A 493 11.76 17.30 -33.34
C PHE A 493 11.31 17.18 -34.80
N GLU A 494 12.17 16.60 -35.63
CA GLU A 494 11.80 16.06 -36.93
C GLU A 494 11.00 14.76 -36.74
N MET A 495 9.69 14.87 -36.53
CA MET A 495 8.83 13.73 -36.24
C MET A 495 8.66 12.80 -37.45
N LYS A 496 8.86 11.50 -37.26
CA LYS A 496 8.55 10.44 -38.24
C LYS A 496 7.16 9.82 -38.03
N TYR A 497 6.59 10.03 -36.84
CA TYR A 497 5.36 9.40 -36.41
C TYR A 497 4.28 10.45 -36.10
N GLU A 498 3.04 10.16 -36.47
CA GLU A 498 1.90 11.04 -36.20
C GLU A 498 1.40 10.82 -34.77
N ILE A 499 1.58 11.83 -33.91
CA ILE A 499 1.24 11.75 -32.47
C ILE A 499 -0.05 12.51 -32.12
N LYS A 500 -0.50 13.42 -33.00
CA LYS A 500 -1.62 14.34 -32.74
C LYS A 500 -2.99 13.67 -32.87
#